data_AF-A0A9P3N213-F1
#
_entry.id   AF-A0A9P3N213-F1
#
_cell.length_a   1.000
_cell.length_b   1.000
_cell.length_c   1.000
_cell.angle_alpha   90.00
_cell.angle_beta   90.00
_cell.angle_gamma   90.00
#
_symmetry.space_group_name_H-M   'P 1'
#
loop_
_entity.id
_entity.type
_entity.pdbx_description
1 polymer ?
#
loop_
_entity_poly.entity_id
_entity_poly.type
_entity_poly.pdbx_seq_one_letter_code
_entity_poly.pdbx_strand_id
1 'polypeptide(L)'
;MMTSSITPAEGLGMLLSAFIYSFWNLLCGFLLPAPKIPVYWKWFYWINPVAWSLYGLAASQLGDVTTLVVSTPGMPPQTVSQFIQLFYGFSHDWLGYATAALFGSSLLFFCVFAYALRNLNFQWR
;
A
#
# COMPACT_ATOMS: atom_id res chain seq x y z
N MET A 1 -0.55 -1.90 17.16
CA MET A 1 -1.32 -0.95 17.98
C MET A 1 -2.82 -1.11 17.80
N MET A 2 -3.40 -0.94 16.60
CA MET A 2 -4.85 -1.14 16.42
C MET A 2 -5.32 -2.57 16.73
N THR A 3 -4.67 -3.59 16.17
CA THR A 3 -5.13 -4.98 16.30
C THR A 3 -5.14 -5.48 17.74
N SER A 4 -4.11 -5.13 18.52
CA SER A 4 -4.00 -5.45 19.94
C SER A 4 -5.10 -4.79 20.81
N SER A 5 -5.66 -3.67 20.37
CA SER A 5 -6.70 -2.94 21.11
C SER A 5 -8.11 -3.44 20.83
N ILE A 6 -8.30 -4.19 19.74
CA ILE A 6 -9.62 -4.72 19.35
C ILE A 6 -9.80 -6.16 19.84
N THR A 7 -8.70 -6.90 20.01
CA THR A 7 -8.74 -8.28 20.52
C THR A 7 -8.46 -8.36 22.02
N PRO A 8 -9.23 -9.14 22.79
CA PRO A 8 -8.98 -9.34 24.22
C PRO A 8 -7.78 -10.25 24.51
N ALA A 9 -7.32 -11.03 23.53
CA ALA A 9 -6.16 -11.92 23.64
C ALA A 9 -5.03 -11.47 22.73
N GLU A 10 -3.84 -11.25 23.29
CA GLU A 10 -2.67 -10.75 22.56
C GLU A 10 -2.26 -11.67 21.40
N GLY A 11 -2.20 -12.99 21.63
CA GLY A 11 -1.84 -13.96 20.61
C GLY A 11 -2.77 -13.95 19.38
N LEU A 12 -4.07 -13.74 19.60
CA LEU A 12 -5.03 -13.61 18.49
C LEU A 12 -4.79 -12.32 17.70
N GLY A 13 -4.50 -11.21 18.39
CA GLY A 13 -4.16 -9.94 17.75
C GLY A 13 -2.89 -10.04 16.89
N MET A 14 -1.88 -10.77 17.36
CA MET A 14 -0.67 -11.06 16.59
C MET A 14 -0.97 -11.83 15.31
N LEU A 15 -1.71 -12.95 15.40
CA LEU A 15 -2.04 -13.79 14.24
C LEU A 15 -2.84 -13.02 13.18
N LEU A 16 -3.86 -12.26 13.61
CA LEU A 16 -4.66 -11.43 12.71
C LEU A 16 -3.81 -10.35 12.03
N SER A 17 -2.91 -9.71 12.77
CA SER A 17 -2.01 -8.71 12.19
C SER A 17 -1.06 -9.32 11.15
N ALA A 18 -0.47 -10.47 11.45
CA ALA A 18 0.44 -11.16 10.54
C ALA A 18 -0.26 -11.57 9.24
N PHE A 19 -1.49 -12.07 9.34
CA PHE A 19 -2.30 -12.42 8.17
C PHE A 19 -2.59 -11.19 7.30
N ILE A 20 -3.07 -10.09 7.90
CA ILE A 20 -3.38 -8.85 7.16
C ILE A 20 -2.13 -8.29 6.48
N TYR A 21 -0.99 -8.22 7.19
CA TYR A 21 0.26 -7.73 6.61
C TYR A 21 0.80 -8.61 5.50
N SER A 22 0.63 -9.93 5.59
CA SER A 22 1.03 -10.86 4.53
C SER A 22 0.24 -10.59 3.24
N PHE A 23 -1.08 -10.42 3.35
CA PHE A 23 -1.92 -10.06 2.21
C PHE A 23 -1.57 -8.67 1.66
N TRP A 24 -1.35 -7.67 2.52
CA TRP A 24 -0.93 -6.34 2.09
C TRP A 24 0.41 -6.36 1.35
N ASN A 25 1.39 -7.15 1.79
CA ASN A 25 2.66 -7.26 1.08
C ASN A 25 2.54 -8.00 -0.26
N LEU A 26 1.68 -9.01 -0.35
CA LEU A 26 1.45 -9.73 -1.60
C LEU A 26 0.83 -8.82 -2.68
N LEU A 27 -0.13 -8.00 -2.27
CA LEU A 27 -0.95 -7.17 -3.15
C LEU A 27 -0.58 -5.67 -3.08
N CYS A 28 0.65 -5.32 -2.70
CA CYS A 28 1.09 -3.92 -2.63
C CYS A 28 1.52 -3.33 -3.99
N GLY A 29 1.43 -4.10 -5.08
CA GLY A 29 1.82 -3.62 -6.41
C GLY A 29 3.28 -3.86 -6.80
N PHE A 30 4.13 -4.35 -5.88
CA PHE A 30 5.52 -4.68 -6.19
C PHE A 30 5.68 -6.12 -6.71
N LEU A 31 5.23 -7.11 -5.93
CA LEU A 31 5.28 -8.53 -6.34
C LEU A 31 4.30 -8.84 -7.47
N LEU A 32 3.08 -8.32 -7.36
CA LEU A 32 2.06 -8.38 -8.39
C LEU A 32 1.73 -6.96 -8.86
N PRO A 33 2.23 -6.52 -10.02
CA PRO A 33 1.98 -5.18 -10.54
C PRO A 33 0.49 -4.84 -10.62
N ALA A 34 0.11 -3.62 -10.26
CA ALA A 34 -1.29 -3.18 -10.22
C ALA A 34 -2.09 -3.46 -11.51
N PRO A 35 -1.52 -3.34 -12.73
CA PRO A 35 -2.23 -3.70 -13.96
C PRO A 35 -2.61 -5.17 -14.05
N LYS A 36 -1.82 -6.06 -13.44
CA LYS A 36 -2.00 -7.52 -13.47
C LYS A 36 -2.94 -8.05 -12.37
N ILE A 37 -3.35 -7.19 -11.42
CA ILE A 37 -4.28 -7.59 -10.36
C ILE A 37 -5.69 -7.75 -10.96
N PRO A 38 -6.36 -8.91 -10.76
CA PRO A 38 -7.74 -9.11 -11.20
C PRO A 38 -8.67 -8.02 -10.67
N VAL A 39 -9.65 -7.59 -11.48
CA VAL A 39 -10.54 -6.46 -11.16
C VAL A 39 -11.22 -6.62 -9.80
N TYR A 40 -11.68 -7.83 -9.47
CA TYR A 40 -12.32 -8.14 -8.19
C TYR A 40 -11.42 -8.01 -6.97
N TRP A 41 -10.10 -8.08 -7.13
CA TRP A 41 -9.11 -7.96 -6.05
C TRP A 41 -8.46 -6.57 -6.01
N LYS A 42 -8.69 -5.75 -7.03
CA LYS A 42 -8.03 -4.45 -7.20
C LYS A 42 -8.44 -3.44 -6.12
N TRP A 43 -9.60 -3.57 -5.50
CA TRP A 43 -9.99 -2.73 -4.36
C TRP A 43 -9.07 -2.91 -3.15
N PHE A 44 -8.54 -4.12 -2.94
CA PHE A 44 -7.63 -4.40 -1.82
C PHE A 44 -6.29 -3.67 -2.00
N TYR A 45 -5.82 -3.55 -3.24
CA TYR A 45 -4.68 -2.71 -3.58
C TYR A 45 -4.94 -1.24 -3.22
N TRP A 46 -6.12 -0.70 -3.53
CA TRP A 46 -6.45 0.71 -3.27
C TRP A 46 -6.67 1.06 -1.79
N ILE A 47 -7.04 0.11 -0.93
CA ILE A 47 -7.17 0.35 0.52
C ILE A 47 -5.83 0.18 1.25
N ASN A 48 -4.87 -0.53 0.64
CA ASN A 48 -3.62 -0.90 1.27
C ASN A 48 -2.66 0.29 1.40
N PRO A 49 -2.34 0.76 2.62
CA PRO A 49 -1.39 1.87 2.80
C PRO A 49 0.03 1.52 2.33
N VAL A 50 0.41 0.24 2.33
CA VAL A 50 1.71 -0.23 1.81
C VAL A 50 1.79 -0.08 0.29
N ALA A 51 0.67 -0.25 -0.41
CA ALA A 51 0.61 -0.01 -1.85
C ALA A 51 0.87 1.47 -2.17
N TRP A 52 0.23 2.37 -1.42
CA TRP A 52 0.39 3.82 -1.59
C TRP A 52 1.77 4.33 -1.19
N SER A 53 2.42 3.74 -0.19
CA SER A 53 3.79 4.11 0.17
C SER A 53 4.79 3.73 -0.93
N LEU A 54 4.68 2.51 -1.48
CA LEU A 54 5.50 2.08 -2.61
C LEU A 54 5.24 2.92 -3.86
N TYR A 55 3.97 3.20 -4.15
CA TYR A 55 3.58 4.11 -5.23
C TYR A 55 4.23 5.48 -5.06
N GLY A 56 4.09 6.10 -3.89
CA GLY A 56 4.63 7.43 -3.60
C GLY A 56 6.15 7.48 -3.70
N LEU A 57 6.85 6.45 -3.19
CA LEU A 57 8.30 6.35 -3.32
C LEU A 57 8.73 6.17 -4.79
N ALA A 58 8.15 5.21 -5.50
CA ALA A 58 8.53 4.94 -6.89
C ALA A 58 8.18 6.11 -7.82
N ALA A 59 7.00 6.69 -7.70
CA ALA A 59 6.56 7.81 -8.53
C ALA A 59 7.33 9.11 -8.22
N SER A 60 7.75 9.34 -6.98
CA SER A 60 8.57 10.52 -6.63
C SER A 60 10.02 10.40 -7.08
N GLN A 61 10.60 9.20 -7.04
CA GLN A 61 12.02 8.99 -7.35
C GLN A 61 12.28 8.69 -8.82
N LEU A 62 11.32 8.06 -9.50
CA LEU A 62 11.52 7.51 -10.84
C LEU A 62 10.47 7.99 -11.85
N GLY A 63 9.45 8.71 -11.41
CA GLY A 63 8.34 9.17 -12.27
C GLY A 63 8.73 10.29 -13.25
N ASP A 64 9.77 11.06 -12.95
CA ASP A 64 10.30 12.16 -13.76
C ASP A 64 11.67 11.85 -14.40
N VAL A 65 12.18 10.64 -14.19
CA VAL A 65 13.48 10.22 -14.69
C VAL A 65 13.38 9.90 -16.19
N THR A 66 13.93 10.81 -16.99
CA THR A 66 14.01 10.71 -18.46
C THR A 66 15.24 9.96 -18.95
N THR A 67 16.06 9.42 -18.05
CA THR A 67 17.23 8.63 -18.44
C THR A 67 16.77 7.39 -19.21
N LEU A 68 17.44 7.14 -20.33
CA LEU A 68 17.19 5.97 -21.15
C LEU A 68 17.83 4.76 -20.45
N VAL A 69 16.99 3.90 -19.87
CA VAL A 69 17.45 2.66 -19.25
C VAL A 69 16.93 1.50 -20.09
N VAL A 70 17.84 0.98 -20.91
CA VAL A 70 17.95 -0.38 -21.44
C VAL A 70 16.63 -1.13 -21.74
N SER A 71 16.30 -1.13 -23.03
CA SER A 71 16.13 -2.33 -23.87
C SER A 71 15.64 -3.61 -23.18
N THR A 72 14.33 -3.71 -22.93
CA THR A 72 13.73 -5.04 -22.83
C THR A 72 13.99 -5.77 -24.15
N PRO A 73 14.49 -7.02 -24.16
CA PRO A 73 14.74 -7.74 -25.42
C PRO A 73 13.47 -7.75 -26.29
N GLY A 74 13.52 -7.09 -27.45
CA GLY A 74 12.38 -6.95 -28.36
C GLY A 74 11.53 -5.66 -28.23
N MET A 75 11.90 -4.70 -27.37
CA MET A 75 11.23 -3.38 -27.28
C MET A 75 12.17 -2.22 -27.64
N PRO A 76 11.62 -1.11 -28.19
CA PRO A 76 12.39 0.10 -28.46
C PRO A 76 12.94 0.72 -27.16
N PRO A 77 13.99 1.55 -27.24
CA PRO A 77 14.50 2.30 -26.10
C PRO A 77 13.37 3.11 -25.45
N GLN A 78 13.20 2.96 -24.14
CA GLN A 78 12.18 3.63 -23.34
C GLN A 78 12.82 4.26 -22.11
N THR A 79 12.22 5.34 -21.63
CA THR A 79 12.67 6.02 -20.42
C THR A 79 12.27 5.23 -19.17
N VAL A 80 12.96 5.45 -18.05
CA VAL A 80 12.61 4.83 -16.76
C VAL A 80 11.15 5.14 -16.38
N SER A 81 10.74 6.41 -16.56
CA SER A 81 9.37 6.84 -16.31
C SER A 81 8.34 6.03 -17.12
N GLN A 82 8.57 5.85 -18.42
CA GLN A 82 7.69 5.04 -19.28
C GLN A 82 7.63 3.58 -18.86
N PHE A 83 8.76 2.97 -18.49
CA PHE A 83 8.81 1.58 -18.04
C PHE A 83 7.96 1.38 -16.77
N ILE A 84 8.10 2.28 -15.81
CA ILE A 84 7.38 2.20 -14.52
C ILE A 84 5.88 2.42 -14.72
N GLN A 85 5.51 3.35 -15.60
CA GLN A 85 4.11 3.58 -15.93
C GLN A 85 3.49 2.36 -16.63
N LEU A 86 4.19 1.75 -17.60
CA LEU A 86 3.67 0.62 -18.36
C LEU A 86 3.61 -0.67 -17.54
N PHE A 87 4.67 -0.95 -16.76
CA PHE A 87 4.80 -2.21 -16.04
C PHE A 87 4.10 -2.18 -14.68
N TYR A 88 4.29 -1.10 -13.91
CA TYR A 88 3.77 -0.97 -12.54
C TYR A 88 2.50 -0.11 -12.47
N GLY A 89 2.21 0.72 -13.47
CA GLY A 89 1.06 1.63 -13.45
C GLY A 89 1.27 2.88 -12.60
N PHE A 90 2.52 3.20 -12.23
CA PHE A 90 2.80 4.37 -11.40
C PHE A 90 2.97 5.61 -12.28
N SER A 91 2.26 6.69 -11.92
CA SER A 91 2.26 7.98 -12.58
C SER A 91 2.58 9.06 -11.56
N HIS A 92 3.38 10.05 -11.98
CA HIS A 92 3.74 11.18 -11.12
C HIS A 92 2.52 12.05 -10.77
N ASP A 93 1.51 12.13 -11.65
CA ASP A 93 0.29 12.93 -11.42
C ASP A 93 -0.53 12.46 -10.21
N TRP A 94 -0.35 11.21 -9.80
CA TRP A 94 -1.12 10.60 -8.72
C TRP A 94 -0.42 10.71 -7.36
N LEU A 95 0.74 11.37 -7.30
CA LEU A 95 1.51 11.51 -6.06
C LEU A 95 0.68 12.17 -4.95
N GLY A 96 -0.12 13.19 -5.29
CA GLY A 96 -1.00 13.87 -4.34
C GLY A 96 -2.05 12.94 -3.71
N TYR A 97 -2.62 12.03 -4.50
CA TYR A 97 -3.56 11.04 -4.00
C TYR A 97 -2.86 10.02 -3.09
N ALA A 98 -1.64 9.59 -3.44
CA ALA A 98 -0.86 8.70 -2.58
C ALA A 98 -0.55 9.34 -1.22
N THR A 99 -0.15 10.62 -1.21
CA THR A 99 0.07 11.38 0.03
C THR A 99 -1.21 11.47 0.85
N ALA A 100 -2.33 11.85 0.24
CA ALA A 100 -3.62 11.96 0.93
C ALA A 100 -4.09 10.61 1.50
N ALA A 101 -3.91 9.51 0.75
CA ALA A 101 -4.26 8.16 1.20
C ALA A 101 -3.43 7.73 2.42
N LEU A 102 -2.13 8.04 2.46
CA LEU A 102 -1.27 7.73 3.59
C LEU A 102 -1.66 8.51 4.86
N PHE A 103 -1.89 9.82 4.74
CA PHE A 103 -2.38 10.62 5.87
C PHE A 103 -3.76 10.15 6.33
N GLY A 104 -4.67 9.88 5.39
CA GLY A 104 -6.01 9.37 5.68
C GLY A 104 -5.97 8.03 6.41
N SER A 105 -5.10 7.10 5.97
CA SER A 105 -4.94 5.80 6.63
C SER A 105 -4.39 5.92 8.04
N SER A 106 -3.44 6.83 8.27
CA SER A 106 -2.88 7.09 9.61
C SER A 106 -3.93 7.67 10.55
N LEU A 107 -4.73 8.64 10.07
CA LEU A 107 -5.83 9.23 10.83
C LEU A 107 -6.90 8.17 11.14
N LEU A 108 -7.27 7.35 10.16
CA LEU A 108 -8.23 6.26 10.33
C LEU A 108 -7.78 5.29 11.42
N PHE A 109 -6.54 4.78 11.34
CA PHE A 109 -6.03 3.85 12.35
C PHE A 109 -5.95 4.48 13.74
N PHE A 110 -5.62 5.77 13.83
CA PHE A 110 -5.66 6.50 15.08
C PHE A 110 -7.08 6.61 15.64
N CYS A 111 -8.06 7.01 14.83
CA CYS A 111 -9.46 7.12 15.24
C CYS A 111 -10.02 5.76 15.69
N VAL A 112 -9.73 4.69 14.95
CA VAL A 112 -10.18 3.33 15.32
C VAL A 112 -9.52 2.87 16.61
N PHE A 113 -8.23 3.12 16.79
CA PHE A 113 -7.52 2.83 18.04
C PHE A 113 -8.13 3.60 19.22
N ALA A 114 -8.35 4.91 19.08
CA ALA A 114 -8.97 5.74 20.12
C ALA A 114 -10.39 5.29 20.47
N TYR A 115 -11.19 4.94 19.46
CA TYR A 115 -12.53 4.39 19.65
C TYR A 115 -12.51 3.03 20.36
N ALA A 116 -11.58 2.15 19.98
CA ALA A 116 -11.40 0.84 20.61
C ALA A 116 -11.02 1.00 22.08
N LEU A 117 -10.07 1.89 22.41
CA LEU A 117 -9.72 2.17 23.81
C LEU A 117 -10.91 2.68 24.63
N ARG A 118 -11.76 3.53 24.04
CA ARG A 118 -12.92 4.09 24.72
C ARG A 118 -14.00 3.05 25.02
N ASN A 119 -14.29 2.17 24.07
CA ASN A 119 -15.46 1.28 24.16
C ASN A 119 -15.11 -0.19 24.47
N LEU A 120 -13.92 -0.65 24.07
CA LEU A 120 -13.41 -2.01 24.26
C LEU A 120 -12.33 -2.02 25.35
N ASN A 121 -12.62 -1.38 26.50
CA ASN A 121 -11.68 -1.31 27.59
C ASN A 121 -11.64 -2.66 28.35
N PHE A 122 -10.81 -3.59 27.87
CA PHE A 122 -10.62 -4.91 28.46
C PHE A 122 -9.79 -4.90 29.76
N GLN A 123 -9.31 -3.72 30.21
CA GLN A 123 -8.48 -3.60 31.42
C GLN A 123 -9.26 -3.72 32.74
N TRP A 124 -10.60 -3.78 32.70
CA TRP A 124 -11.45 -3.92 33.89
C TRP A 124 -11.90 -5.38 34.15
N ARG A 125 -10.99 -6.35 34.04
CA ARG A 125 -11.16 -7.72 34.53
C ARG A 125 -9.96 -8.18 35.33
#